data_AF-A0AAT9LH42-F1
#
_entry.id   AF-A0AAT9LH42-F1
#
_cell.length_a   1.000
_cell.length_b   1.000
_cell.length_c   1.000
_cell.angle_alpha   90.00
_cell.angle_beta   90.00
_cell.angle_gamma   90.00
#
_symmetry.space_group_name_H-M   'P 1'
#
loop_
_entity.id
_entity.type
_entity.pdbx_description
1 polymer ?
#
loop_
_entity_poly.entity_id
_entity_poly.type
_entity_poly.pdbx_seq_one_letter_code
_entity_poly.pdbx_strand_id
1 'polypeptide(L)'
;MSVVELTTFTVESDRTAEMLAARPGMLAAFRRDRRGFVSARLVRVDDHTWLDFVEWTDDTAWDESRAKGANQPEIAAFFATISTLVSSNRGVRYDDERGAVRTVAYGPHPSQVGELYVPDGDGPFPVVVLIHGGFWTAMFDRRQLTPLADALVADRYAVWNVEYRRLGEEGGGWPGTFDDVVAAVDKLDGLDDRLDLGRVQVIGHSAGGQLAAYVAGQKDTKVIKAVSLAGVLDLRAADVDRLGLALADPTAPEPAGAPPASNPEFAPAIAAEAGEGIPRWLLGGHHDEVPDRYAQVTPDVTVPLLSIHGAEDDVVPAKYSRSTVEAPGANHFDVIDPNHPTWDIVRKWLA
;
A
#
# COMPACT_ATOMS: atom_id res chain seq x y z
N MET A 1 4.44 14.59 13.85
CA MET A 1 4.84 13.62 12.81
C MET A 1 5.89 14.32 11.96
N SER A 2 7.02 13.67 11.70
CA SER A 2 8.04 14.22 10.82
C SER A 2 7.51 14.31 9.39
N VAL A 3 7.66 15.48 8.78
CA VAL A 3 7.22 15.78 7.42
C VAL A 3 8.41 15.60 6.48
N VAL A 4 8.17 14.97 5.34
CA VAL A 4 9.14 14.86 4.25
C VAL A 4 8.66 15.75 3.13
N GLU A 5 9.50 16.64 2.67
CA GLU A 5 9.32 17.38 1.42
C GLU A 5 10.12 16.69 0.34
N LEU A 6 9.44 16.35 -0.76
CA LEU A 6 10.04 15.70 -1.91
C LEU A 6 9.99 16.64 -3.11
N THR A 7 11.13 17.17 -3.49
CA THR A 7 11.23 18.18 -4.55
C THR A 7 11.97 17.62 -5.76
N THR A 8 11.28 17.53 -6.90
CA THR A 8 11.91 17.18 -8.17
C THR A 8 12.19 18.46 -8.95
N PHE A 9 13.40 18.61 -9.47
CA PHE A 9 13.79 19.77 -10.26
C PHE A 9 14.86 19.44 -11.29
N THR A 10 15.03 20.31 -12.28
CA THR A 10 16.06 20.17 -13.30
C THR A 10 17.18 21.21 -13.14
N VAL A 11 18.37 20.85 -13.60
CA VAL A 11 19.58 21.70 -13.64
C VAL A 11 20.27 21.48 -14.97
N GLU A 12 20.70 22.56 -15.63
CA GLU A 12 21.54 22.45 -16.82
C GLU A 12 22.86 21.72 -16.51
N SER A 13 23.34 20.87 -17.43
CA SER A 13 24.53 20.04 -17.18
C SER A 13 25.76 20.86 -16.82
N ASP A 14 25.91 22.06 -17.38
CA ASP A 14 27.02 22.98 -17.12
C ASP A 14 26.95 23.66 -15.74
N ARG A 15 25.77 23.67 -15.10
CA ARG A 15 25.55 24.22 -13.75
C ARG A 15 25.51 23.18 -12.64
N THR A 16 25.63 21.90 -12.99
CA THR A 16 25.63 20.80 -11.99
C THR A 16 26.75 20.95 -10.95
N ALA A 17 27.97 21.30 -11.39
CA ALA A 17 29.09 21.50 -10.47
C ALA A 17 28.86 22.68 -9.52
N GLU A 18 28.23 23.76 -10.00
CA GLU A 18 27.84 24.94 -9.22
C GLU A 18 26.82 24.56 -8.14
N MET A 19 25.76 23.83 -8.52
CA MET A 19 24.73 23.35 -7.58
C MET A 19 25.34 22.52 -6.45
N LEU A 20 26.17 21.53 -6.80
CA LEU A 20 26.80 20.63 -5.83
C LEU A 20 27.75 21.39 -4.90
N ALA A 21 28.46 22.41 -5.41
CA ALA A 21 29.32 23.27 -4.59
C ALA A 21 28.52 24.19 -3.65
N ALA A 22 27.34 24.67 -4.07
CA ALA A 22 26.48 25.51 -3.25
C ALA A 22 25.75 24.73 -2.13
N ARG A 23 25.51 23.43 -2.33
CA ARG A 23 24.71 22.59 -1.43
C ARG A 23 25.16 22.60 0.04
N PRO A 24 26.46 22.44 0.40
CA PRO A 24 26.88 22.48 1.80
C PRO A 24 26.58 23.80 2.50
N GLY A 25 26.72 24.93 1.77
CA GLY A 25 26.39 26.26 2.28
C GLY A 25 24.90 26.42 2.56
N MET A 26 24.06 25.97 1.63
CA MET A 26 22.60 25.97 1.82
C MET A 26 22.20 25.13 3.04
N LEU A 27 22.73 23.92 3.19
CA LEU A 27 22.41 23.05 4.34
C LEU A 27 22.84 23.66 5.68
N ALA A 28 23.99 24.35 5.71
CA ALA A 28 24.44 25.07 6.89
C ALA A 28 23.51 26.26 7.21
N ALA A 29 23.05 26.99 6.20
CA ALA A 29 22.09 28.08 6.38
C ALA A 29 20.72 27.55 6.84
N PHE A 30 20.23 26.43 6.30
CA PHE A 30 19.00 25.77 6.76
C PHE A 30 19.06 25.43 8.24
N ARG A 31 20.15 24.79 8.71
CA ARG A 31 20.32 24.46 10.14
C ARG A 31 20.32 25.68 11.07
N ARG A 32 20.75 26.85 10.59
CA ARG A 32 20.76 28.09 11.39
C ARG A 32 19.43 28.84 11.33
N ASP A 33 18.81 28.91 10.16
CA ASP A 33 17.68 29.81 9.86
C ASP A 33 16.32 29.12 9.92
N ARG A 34 16.26 27.80 9.69
CA ARG A 34 15.00 27.06 9.53
C ARG A 34 14.72 26.22 10.77
N ARG A 35 13.73 26.68 11.55
CA ARG A 35 13.18 25.93 12.68
C ARG A 35 12.70 24.57 12.17
N GLY A 36 13.01 23.51 12.92
CA GLY A 36 12.52 22.17 12.63
C GLY A 36 13.14 21.49 11.40
N PHE A 37 14.19 22.05 10.79
CA PHE A 37 14.96 21.33 9.76
C PHE A 37 15.71 20.14 10.39
N VAL A 38 15.47 18.94 9.88
CA VAL A 38 16.07 17.69 10.39
C VAL A 38 17.24 17.27 9.52
N SER A 39 16.97 17.00 8.24
CA SER A 39 17.96 16.50 7.30
C SER A 39 17.58 16.86 5.87
N ALA A 40 18.53 16.75 4.93
CA ALA A 40 18.17 16.73 3.52
C ALA A 40 19.14 15.89 2.69
N ARG A 41 18.60 15.20 1.68
CA ARG A 41 19.34 14.28 0.82
C ARG A 41 19.01 14.54 -0.64
N LEU A 42 20.05 14.86 -1.41
CA LEU A 42 19.96 15.11 -2.83
C LEU A 42 20.34 13.85 -3.62
N VAL A 43 19.53 13.48 -4.60
CA VAL A 43 19.70 12.30 -5.45
C VAL A 43 19.63 12.75 -6.92
N ARG A 44 20.57 12.27 -7.74
CA ARG A 44 20.52 12.46 -9.19
C ARG A 44 19.65 11.38 -9.81
N VAL A 45 18.65 11.77 -10.60
CA VAL A 45 17.75 10.85 -11.31
C VAL A 45 18.29 10.55 -12.70
N ASP A 46 18.65 11.59 -13.44
CA ASP A 46 19.26 11.51 -14.76
C ASP A 46 20.26 12.66 -14.98
N ASP A 47 20.64 12.94 -16.22
CA ASP A 47 21.63 13.96 -16.51
C ASP A 47 21.25 15.38 -16.04
N HIS A 48 19.95 15.67 -16.02
CA HIS A 48 19.40 16.99 -15.74
C HIS A 48 18.47 16.99 -14.52
N THR A 49 17.87 15.85 -14.17
CA THR A 49 16.83 15.73 -13.14
C THR A 49 17.41 15.33 -11.79
N TRP A 50 16.95 16.02 -10.75
CA TRP A 50 17.35 15.82 -9.37
C TRP A 50 16.14 15.69 -8.47
N LEU A 51 16.28 14.89 -7.42
CA LEU A 51 15.30 14.69 -6.38
C LEU A 51 15.90 15.08 -5.03
N ASP A 52 15.26 15.98 -4.31
CA ASP A 52 15.67 16.43 -2.99
C ASP A 52 14.65 16.04 -1.93
N PHE A 53 15.11 15.26 -0.96
CA PHE A 53 14.35 14.82 0.19
C PHE A 53 14.73 15.74 1.34
N VAL A 54 13.79 16.54 1.86
CA VAL A 54 14.02 17.43 3.00
C VAL A 54 13.12 17.01 4.14
N GLU A 55 13.68 16.82 5.33
CA GLU A 55 12.93 16.38 6.50
C GLU A 55 12.73 17.52 7.49
N TRP A 56 11.51 17.59 8.01
CA TRP A 56 11.04 18.59 8.96
C TRP A 56 10.42 17.92 10.19
N THR A 57 10.50 18.58 11.35
CA THR A 57 9.93 18.06 12.61
C THR A 57 8.40 18.03 12.61
N ASP A 58 7.77 18.99 11.94
CA ASP A 58 6.32 19.23 11.94
C ASP A 58 5.89 20.10 10.75
N ASP A 59 4.58 20.14 10.49
CA ASP A 59 3.99 20.93 9.39
C ASP A 59 4.24 22.43 9.52
N THR A 60 4.19 22.95 10.75
CA THR A 60 4.40 24.38 10.99
C THR A 60 5.83 24.79 10.63
N ALA A 61 6.82 23.96 10.94
CA ALA A 61 8.21 24.17 10.57
C ALA A 61 8.41 24.18 9.04
N TRP A 62 7.73 23.26 8.34
CA TRP A 62 7.74 23.20 6.88
C TRP A 62 7.13 24.45 6.24
N ASP A 63 5.93 24.85 6.68
CA ASP A 63 5.23 26.04 6.17
C ASP A 63 6.03 27.33 6.40
N GLU A 64 6.61 27.50 7.59
CA GLU A 64 7.50 28.63 7.91
C GLU A 64 8.71 28.69 6.99
N SER A 65 9.32 27.53 6.68
CA SER A 65 10.44 27.47 5.76
C SER A 65 10.02 27.86 4.34
N ARG A 66 8.89 27.33 3.85
CA ARG A 66 8.37 27.72 2.52
C ARG A 66 8.10 29.22 2.44
N ALA A 67 7.48 29.81 3.46
CA ALA A 67 7.19 31.24 3.50
C ALA A 67 8.46 32.12 3.45
N LYS A 68 9.57 31.65 4.03
CA LYS A 68 10.87 32.34 3.98
C LYS A 68 11.54 32.28 2.60
N GLY A 69 11.20 31.32 1.74
CA GLY A 69 11.80 31.18 0.40
C GLY A 69 13.33 31.14 0.44
N ALA A 70 14.02 31.80 -0.50
CA ALA A 70 15.47 31.89 -0.53
C ALA A 70 16.03 33.17 0.15
N ASN A 71 15.65 33.42 1.40
CA ASN A 71 15.99 34.65 2.15
C ASN A 71 17.47 34.82 2.53
N GLN A 72 18.28 33.76 2.55
CA GLN A 72 19.71 33.82 2.88
C GLN A 72 20.56 33.67 1.61
N PRO A 73 21.71 34.36 1.49
CA PRO A 73 22.58 34.28 0.33
C PRO A 73 23.01 32.84 -0.02
N GLU A 74 23.33 32.02 0.97
CA GLU A 74 23.75 30.63 0.75
C GLU A 74 22.60 29.74 0.27
N ILE A 75 21.37 30.06 0.69
CA ILE A 75 20.15 29.39 0.20
C ILE A 75 19.89 29.82 -1.23
N ALA A 76 19.89 31.12 -1.50
CA ALA A 76 19.69 31.69 -2.83
C ALA A 76 20.70 31.16 -3.85
N ALA A 77 21.96 30.97 -3.46
CA ALA A 77 22.99 30.40 -4.33
C ALA A 77 22.63 28.99 -4.83
N PHE A 78 22.07 28.12 -3.98
CA PHE A 78 21.62 26.79 -4.39
C PHE A 78 20.36 26.85 -5.26
N PHE A 79 19.35 27.61 -4.86
CA PHE A 79 18.11 27.70 -5.65
C PHE A 79 18.31 28.37 -7.01
N ALA A 80 19.29 29.28 -7.14
CA ALA A 80 19.61 29.95 -8.40
C ALA A 80 20.18 29.00 -9.46
N THR A 81 20.64 27.78 -9.09
CA THR A 81 21.11 26.78 -10.07
C THR A 81 19.99 25.94 -10.66
N ILE A 82 18.79 26.00 -10.10
CA ILE A 82 17.64 25.24 -10.56
C ILE A 82 17.08 25.87 -11.84
N SER A 83 17.03 25.10 -12.93
CA SER A 83 16.44 25.51 -14.21
C SER A 83 14.91 25.50 -14.13
N THR A 84 14.33 24.41 -13.64
CA THR A 84 12.88 24.25 -13.54
C THR A 84 12.51 23.40 -12.33
N LEU A 85 11.53 23.87 -11.57
CA LEU A 85 10.86 23.06 -10.55
C LEU A 85 9.84 22.15 -11.24
N VAL A 86 10.02 20.84 -11.14
CA VAL A 86 9.12 19.84 -11.74
C VAL A 86 7.97 19.54 -10.78
N SER A 87 8.29 19.22 -9.52
CA SER A 87 7.29 18.98 -8.48
C SER A 87 7.83 19.31 -7.08
N SER A 88 6.93 19.56 -6.14
CA SER A 88 7.22 19.70 -4.71
C SER A 88 6.05 19.10 -3.95
N ASN A 89 6.28 17.90 -3.41
CA ASN A 89 5.26 17.08 -2.79
C ASN A 89 5.53 16.98 -1.29
N ARG A 90 4.45 17.00 -0.51
CA ARG A 90 4.50 16.71 0.93
C ARG A 90 4.29 15.21 1.12
N GLY A 91 5.16 14.60 1.92
CA GLY A 91 5.04 13.27 2.48
C GLY A 91 5.12 13.31 4.00
N VAL A 92 4.76 12.20 4.63
CA VAL A 92 4.98 11.96 6.06
C VAL A 92 5.92 10.77 6.19
N ARG A 93 6.91 10.87 7.08
CA ARG A 93 7.78 9.73 7.39
C ARG A 93 7.07 8.87 8.42
N TYR A 94 6.87 7.59 8.09
CA TYR A 94 6.40 6.57 9.01
C TYR A 94 7.60 5.90 9.69
N ASP A 95 8.41 6.68 10.40
CA ASP A 95 9.32 6.11 11.38
C ASP A 95 8.64 6.30 12.73
N ASP A 96 8.04 5.22 13.23
CA ASP A 96 7.64 5.13 14.63
C ASP A 96 8.89 5.35 15.49
N GLU A 97 8.82 6.31 16.41
CA GLU A 97 9.89 6.64 17.36
C GLU A 97 10.29 5.43 18.24
N ARG A 98 9.59 4.29 18.15
CA ARG A 98 9.93 3.01 18.81
C ARG A 98 10.75 2.03 17.96
N GLY A 99 10.92 2.25 16.65
CA GLY A 99 11.66 1.33 15.78
C GLY A 99 11.07 -0.09 15.65
N ALA A 100 9.80 -0.30 16.04
CA ALA A 100 9.13 -1.61 16.03
C ALA A 100 8.58 -2.00 14.64
N VAL A 101 8.35 -1.01 13.77
CA VAL A 101 7.86 -1.20 12.40
C VAL A 101 8.98 -0.89 11.41
N ARG A 102 9.24 -1.82 10.49
CA ARG A 102 10.27 -1.68 9.45
C ARG A 102 9.63 -1.75 8.06
N THR A 103 9.77 -0.68 7.29
CA THR A 103 9.41 -0.69 5.87
C THR A 103 10.50 -1.37 5.07
N VAL A 104 10.18 -2.49 4.42
CA VAL A 104 11.14 -3.31 3.67
C VAL A 104 10.68 -3.50 2.23
N ALA A 105 11.56 -3.21 1.28
CA ALA A 105 11.32 -3.51 -0.13
C ALA A 105 11.50 -5.01 -0.39
N TYR A 106 10.57 -5.59 -1.14
CA TYR A 106 10.66 -6.95 -1.67
C TYR A 106 10.91 -7.00 -3.18
N GLY A 107 10.89 -5.84 -3.85
CA GLY A 107 11.21 -5.70 -5.27
C GLY A 107 11.63 -4.26 -5.63
N PRO A 108 11.98 -4.00 -6.89
CA PRO A 108 12.46 -2.69 -7.36
C PRO A 108 11.38 -1.61 -7.52
N HIS A 109 10.11 -1.99 -7.68
CA HIS A 109 9.02 -1.03 -7.87
C HIS A 109 8.65 -0.33 -6.54
N PRO A 110 8.26 0.95 -6.53
CA PRO A 110 7.88 1.65 -5.29
C PRO A 110 6.77 0.98 -4.48
N SER A 111 5.81 0.33 -5.15
CA SER A 111 4.73 -0.47 -4.51
C SER A 111 5.17 -1.87 -4.08
N GLN A 112 6.39 -2.31 -4.39
CA GLN A 112 6.91 -3.62 -3.94
C GLN A 112 7.56 -3.51 -2.56
N VAL A 113 6.76 -3.10 -1.58
CA VAL A 113 7.17 -2.81 -0.21
C VAL A 113 6.19 -3.40 0.80
N GLY A 114 6.65 -3.71 2.01
CA GLY A 114 5.76 -4.03 3.12
C GLY A 114 6.26 -3.43 4.43
N GLU A 115 5.34 -3.29 5.37
CA GLU A 115 5.63 -2.90 6.75
C GLU A 115 5.67 -4.14 7.63
N LEU A 116 6.86 -4.42 8.18
CA LEU A 116 7.06 -5.51 9.12
C LEU A 116 6.91 -4.99 10.55
N TYR A 117 5.91 -5.49 11.25
CA TYR A 117 5.71 -5.29 12.67
C TYR A 117 6.17 -6.54 13.42
N VAL A 118 7.07 -6.39 14.39
CA VAL A 118 7.53 -7.52 15.20
C VAL A 118 7.25 -7.23 16.67
N PRO A 119 6.52 -8.10 17.39
CA PRO A 119 6.31 -7.95 18.83
C PRO A 119 7.62 -7.93 19.61
N ASP A 120 7.62 -7.30 20.79
CA ASP A 120 8.76 -7.33 21.70
C ASP A 120 9.08 -8.76 22.18
N GLY A 121 10.37 -9.07 22.31
CA GLY A 121 10.90 -10.36 22.78
C GLY A 121 11.62 -11.16 21.70
N ASP A 122 12.02 -12.39 22.05
CA ASP A 122 12.95 -13.20 21.26
C ASP A 122 12.28 -14.06 20.16
N GLY A 123 10.95 -14.14 20.13
CA GLY A 123 10.22 -14.99 19.17
C GLY A 123 10.43 -16.51 19.41
N PRO A 124 10.27 -17.36 18.38
CA PRO A 124 9.74 -17.01 17.06
C PRO A 124 8.23 -16.72 17.14
N PHE A 125 7.78 -15.71 16.41
CA PHE A 125 6.39 -15.26 16.37
C PHE A 125 5.68 -15.81 15.13
N PRO A 126 4.46 -16.37 15.26
CA PRO A 126 3.65 -16.69 14.09
C PRO A 126 3.44 -15.44 13.22
N VAL A 127 3.42 -15.65 11.91
CA VAL A 127 3.37 -14.55 10.94
C VAL A 127 1.96 -14.43 10.37
N VAL A 128 1.45 -13.20 10.31
CA VAL A 128 0.26 -12.85 9.54
C VAL A 128 0.64 -11.86 8.44
N VAL A 129 0.44 -12.27 7.19
CA VAL A 129 0.56 -11.39 6.03
C VAL A 129 -0.79 -10.71 5.81
N LEU A 130 -0.79 -9.38 5.71
CA LEU A 130 -1.99 -8.58 5.44
C LEU A 130 -1.96 -8.04 4.02
N ILE A 131 -3.06 -8.23 3.28
CA ILE A 131 -3.23 -7.75 1.90
C ILE A 131 -4.48 -6.87 1.83
N HIS A 132 -4.29 -5.59 1.55
CA HIS A 132 -5.38 -4.61 1.56
C HIS A 132 -6.30 -4.70 0.33
N GLY A 133 -7.43 -3.99 0.39
CA GLY A 133 -8.46 -3.96 -0.65
C GLY A 133 -8.36 -2.72 -1.55
N GLY A 134 -9.50 -2.30 -2.09
CA GLY A 134 -9.59 -1.08 -2.92
C GLY A 134 -9.68 -1.33 -4.41
N PHE A 135 -10.41 -2.39 -4.83
CA PHE A 135 -10.61 -2.74 -6.24
C PHE A 135 -9.30 -2.93 -7.03
N TRP A 136 -8.23 -3.38 -6.36
CA TRP A 136 -6.89 -3.46 -6.94
C TRP A 136 -6.37 -2.13 -7.51
N THR A 137 -6.96 -0.99 -7.15
CA THR A 137 -6.63 0.32 -7.71
C THR A 137 -5.62 1.07 -6.85
N ALA A 138 -4.83 1.93 -7.50
CA ALA A 138 -3.81 2.73 -6.83
C ALA A 138 -4.38 3.81 -5.89
N MET A 139 -5.70 4.00 -5.85
CA MET A 139 -6.37 4.94 -4.95
C MET A 139 -6.25 4.57 -3.47
N PHE A 140 -6.05 3.29 -3.18
CA PHE A 140 -5.94 2.75 -1.82
C PHE A 140 -4.62 2.02 -1.65
N ASP A 141 -4.17 1.93 -0.40
CA ASP A 141 -2.89 1.32 -0.05
C ASP A 141 -2.98 0.55 1.27
N ARG A 142 -1.88 -0.11 1.64
CA ARG A 142 -1.77 -0.96 2.83
C ARG A 142 -2.17 -0.30 4.16
N ARG A 143 -2.22 1.04 4.25
CA ARG A 143 -2.60 1.76 5.48
C ARG A 143 -4.04 1.48 5.89
N GLN A 144 -4.88 1.02 4.96
CA GLN A 144 -6.22 0.52 5.25
C GLN A 144 -6.22 -0.56 6.34
N LEU A 145 -5.16 -1.37 6.44
CA LEU A 145 -5.05 -2.47 7.39
C LEU A 145 -4.12 -2.18 8.58
N THR A 146 -3.64 -0.95 8.76
CA THR A 146 -2.79 -0.60 9.91
C THR A 146 -3.45 -0.90 11.27
N PRO A 147 -4.73 -0.56 11.52
CA PRO A 147 -5.38 -0.91 12.78
C PRO A 147 -5.42 -2.42 13.04
N LEU A 148 -5.53 -3.22 11.98
CA LEU A 148 -5.51 -4.67 12.07
C LEU A 148 -4.12 -5.20 12.38
N ALA A 149 -3.08 -4.61 11.80
CA ALA A 149 -1.70 -4.92 12.11
C ALA A 149 -1.40 -4.68 13.60
N ASP A 150 -1.80 -3.53 14.14
CA ASP A 150 -1.61 -3.19 15.55
C ASP A 150 -2.31 -4.21 16.48
N ALA A 151 -3.54 -4.60 16.16
CA ALA A 151 -4.29 -5.58 16.93
C ALA A 151 -3.62 -6.97 16.91
N LEU A 152 -3.12 -7.41 15.77
CA LEU A 152 -2.44 -8.70 15.63
C LEU A 152 -1.08 -8.72 16.37
N VAL A 153 -0.35 -7.60 16.36
CA VAL A 153 0.90 -7.45 17.14
C VAL A 153 0.62 -7.55 18.63
N ALA A 154 -0.47 -6.93 19.10
CA ALA A 154 -0.92 -7.06 20.49
C ALA A 154 -1.27 -8.52 20.85
N ASP A 155 -1.81 -9.28 19.89
CA ASP A 155 -2.08 -10.71 20.00
C ASP A 155 -0.83 -11.60 19.77
N ARG A 156 0.37 -11.00 19.74
CA ARG A 156 1.70 -11.67 19.63
C ARG A 156 1.99 -12.32 18.27
N TYR A 157 1.37 -11.83 17.20
CA TYR A 157 1.75 -12.15 15.83
C TYR A 157 2.78 -11.14 15.30
N ALA A 158 3.77 -11.62 14.53
CA ALA A 158 4.49 -10.74 13.63
C ALA A 158 3.62 -10.46 12.41
N VAL A 159 3.56 -9.21 11.97
CA VAL A 159 2.69 -8.79 10.87
C VAL A 159 3.51 -8.28 9.70
N TRP A 160 3.22 -8.81 8.52
CA TRP A 160 3.76 -8.34 7.26
C TRP A 160 2.65 -7.69 6.44
N ASN A 161 2.50 -6.37 6.59
CA ASN A 161 1.46 -5.59 5.91
C ASN A 161 1.97 -5.11 4.56
N VAL A 162 1.56 -5.77 3.48
CA VAL A 162 2.18 -5.60 2.16
C VAL A 162 1.44 -4.60 1.29
N GLU A 163 2.22 -3.81 0.56
CA GLU A 163 1.79 -3.14 -0.65
C GLU A 163 2.07 -4.03 -1.86
N TYR A 164 1.41 -3.79 -2.99
CA TYR A 164 1.63 -4.51 -4.27
C TYR A 164 1.31 -3.60 -5.46
N ARG A 165 1.82 -3.82 -6.68
CA ARG A 165 1.45 -2.99 -7.84
C ARG A 165 -0.06 -3.04 -8.12
N ARG A 166 -0.66 -1.88 -8.32
CA ARG A 166 -2.12 -1.70 -8.47
C ARG A 166 -2.47 -1.13 -9.85
N LEU A 167 -3.73 -1.29 -10.27
CA LEU A 167 -4.27 -0.64 -11.46
C LEU A 167 -4.10 0.89 -11.33
N GLY A 168 -3.61 1.51 -12.40
CA GLY A 168 -3.13 2.90 -12.40
C GLY A 168 -1.61 3.04 -12.27
N GLU A 169 -0.89 1.96 -11.90
CA GLU A 169 0.57 1.91 -11.86
C GLU A 169 1.13 1.08 -13.02
N GLU A 170 2.37 1.37 -13.41
CA GLU A 170 3.06 0.60 -14.45
C GLU A 170 3.24 -0.86 -14.04
N GLY A 171 2.73 -1.77 -14.87
CA GLY A 171 2.79 -3.21 -14.61
C GLY A 171 1.85 -3.69 -13.50
N GLY A 172 0.91 -2.86 -13.03
CA GLY A 172 -0.23 -3.30 -12.23
C GLY A 172 -1.25 -4.09 -13.04
N GLY A 173 -2.02 -4.96 -12.38
CA GLY A 173 -2.90 -5.93 -13.02
C GLY A 173 -2.18 -7.22 -13.37
N TRP A 174 -2.71 -7.97 -14.34
CA TRP A 174 -2.15 -9.25 -14.74
C TRP A 174 -0.86 -9.10 -15.56
N PRO A 175 0.24 -9.79 -15.21
CA PRO A 175 0.41 -10.66 -14.03
C PRO A 175 0.98 -9.93 -12.80
N GLY A 176 1.47 -8.69 -12.94
CA GLY A 176 2.29 -8.02 -11.93
C GLY A 176 1.68 -7.88 -10.53
N THR A 177 0.39 -7.61 -10.39
CA THR A 177 -0.29 -7.58 -9.08
C THR A 177 -0.22 -8.94 -8.37
N PHE A 178 -0.36 -10.03 -9.11
CA PHE A 178 -0.35 -11.39 -8.60
C PHE A 178 1.07 -11.86 -8.28
N ASP A 179 2.01 -11.55 -9.16
CA ASP A 179 3.44 -11.82 -8.94
C ASP A 179 3.95 -11.09 -7.68
N ASP A 180 3.49 -9.86 -7.45
CA ASP A 180 3.91 -9.05 -6.32
C ASP A 180 3.49 -9.63 -4.97
N VAL A 181 2.24 -10.10 -4.82
CA VAL A 181 1.79 -10.69 -3.55
C VAL A 181 2.47 -12.03 -3.25
N VAL A 182 2.83 -12.81 -4.28
CA VAL A 182 3.65 -14.03 -4.12
C VAL A 182 5.06 -13.66 -3.69
N ALA A 183 5.71 -12.72 -4.38
CA ALA A 183 7.04 -12.23 -4.04
C ALA A 183 7.10 -11.63 -2.63
N ALA A 184 6.03 -10.95 -2.20
CA ALA A 184 5.91 -10.42 -0.85
C ALA A 184 5.90 -11.53 0.22
N VAL A 185 5.23 -12.65 -0.03
CA VAL A 185 5.25 -13.80 0.89
C VAL A 185 6.60 -14.52 0.88
N ASP A 186 7.22 -14.67 -0.29
CA ASP A 186 8.56 -15.24 -0.40
C ASP A 186 9.60 -14.40 0.34
N LYS A 187 9.41 -13.07 0.38
CA LYS A 187 10.31 -12.15 1.10
C LYS A 187 10.42 -12.43 2.59
N LEU A 188 9.47 -13.15 3.19
CA LEU A 188 9.56 -13.55 4.61
C LEU A 188 10.84 -14.33 4.92
N ASP A 189 11.40 -15.04 3.94
CA ASP A 189 12.66 -15.77 4.09
C ASP A 189 13.83 -14.80 4.37
N GLY A 190 14.41 -14.93 5.56
CA GLY A 190 15.53 -14.09 6.00
C GLY A 190 15.16 -12.64 6.33
N LEU A 191 13.87 -12.33 6.48
CA LEU A 191 13.40 -10.97 6.77
C LEU A 191 13.69 -10.53 8.22
N ASP A 192 13.49 -11.46 9.16
CA ASP A 192 13.78 -11.32 10.59
C ASP A 192 13.87 -12.72 11.20
N ASP A 193 14.89 -12.97 12.03
CA ASP A 193 15.11 -14.28 12.66
C ASP A 193 14.05 -14.63 13.71
N ARG A 194 13.24 -13.65 14.13
CA ARG A 194 12.14 -13.83 15.09
C ARG A 194 10.84 -14.29 14.45
N LEU A 195 10.80 -14.55 13.14
CA LEU A 195 9.59 -15.03 12.46
C LEU A 195 9.49 -16.56 12.50
N ASP A 196 8.34 -17.08 12.91
CA ASP A 196 8.00 -18.49 12.78
C ASP A 196 7.44 -18.77 11.38
N LEU A 197 8.33 -19.11 10.45
CA LEU A 197 7.96 -19.41 9.07
C LEU A 197 7.24 -20.76 8.92
N GLY A 198 7.13 -21.57 9.98
CA GLY A 198 6.26 -22.74 10.02
C GLY A 198 4.79 -22.39 10.28
N ARG A 199 4.49 -21.15 10.66
CA ARG A 199 3.16 -20.65 11.01
C ARG A 199 2.83 -19.34 10.30
N VAL A 200 2.97 -19.34 8.97
CA VAL A 200 2.59 -18.20 8.12
C VAL A 200 1.13 -18.29 7.74
N GLN A 201 0.38 -17.22 7.98
CA GLN A 201 -1.04 -17.11 7.67
C GLN A 201 -1.26 -15.85 6.84
N VAL A 202 -2.32 -15.81 6.04
CA VAL A 202 -2.64 -14.62 5.22
C VAL A 202 -4.06 -14.16 5.51
N ILE A 203 -4.25 -12.85 5.65
CA ILE A 203 -5.55 -12.21 5.75
C ILE A 203 -5.63 -11.15 4.67
N GLY A 204 -6.73 -11.16 3.92
CA GLY A 204 -6.99 -10.18 2.89
C GLY A 204 -8.37 -9.57 3.01
N HIS A 205 -8.49 -8.28 2.67
CA HIS A 205 -9.76 -7.57 2.62
C HIS A 205 -10.19 -7.27 1.18
N SER A 206 -11.45 -7.52 0.84
CA SER A 206 -12.03 -7.15 -0.46
C SER A 206 -11.21 -7.71 -1.64
N ALA A 207 -10.67 -6.87 -2.52
CA ALA A 207 -9.69 -7.27 -3.53
C ALA A 207 -8.51 -8.07 -2.94
N GLY A 208 -8.00 -7.68 -1.77
CA GLY A 208 -6.97 -8.39 -1.02
C GLY A 208 -7.43 -9.75 -0.50
N GLY A 209 -8.72 -9.95 -0.22
CA GLY A 209 -9.27 -11.26 0.16
C GLY A 209 -9.17 -12.28 -0.97
N GLN A 210 -9.35 -11.83 -2.22
CA GLN A 210 -9.08 -12.63 -3.40
C GLN A 210 -7.58 -12.94 -3.55
N LEU A 211 -6.71 -11.95 -3.35
CA LEU A 211 -5.26 -12.13 -3.43
C LEU A 211 -4.73 -13.07 -2.33
N ALA A 212 -5.28 -12.99 -1.12
CA ALA A 212 -4.98 -13.89 -0.02
C ALA A 212 -5.32 -15.34 -0.37
N ALA A 213 -6.49 -15.57 -0.96
CA ALA A 213 -6.89 -16.88 -1.46
C ALA A 213 -6.00 -17.34 -2.63
N TYR A 214 -5.62 -16.44 -3.54
CA TYR A 214 -4.71 -16.74 -4.65
C TYR A 214 -3.33 -17.21 -4.17
N VAL A 215 -2.71 -16.49 -3.21
CA VAL A 215 -1.43 -16.87 -2.61
C VAL A 215 -1.52 -18.20 -1.86
N ALA A 216 -2.63 -18.42 -1.17
CA ALA A 216 -2.91 -19.68 -0.46
C ALA A 216 -3.18 -20.88 -1.38
N GLY A 217 -3.49 -20.62 -2.67
CA GLY A 217 -3.64 -21.65 -3.71
C GLY A 217 -2.35 -21.97 -4.47
N GLN A 218 -1.25 -21.23 -4.24
CA GLN A 218 0.01 -21.52 -4.93
C GLN A 218 0.61 -22.84 -4.44
N LYS A 219 1.20 -23.62 -5.36
CA LYS A 219 1.71 -24.98 -5.06
C LYS A 219 2.81 -25.01 -4.02
N ASP A 220 3.70 -24.03 -4.04
CA ASP A 220 4.88 -23.94 -3.17
C ASP A 220 4.70 -22.87 -2.08
N THR A 221 3.45 -22.53 -1.74
CA THR A 221 3.16 -21.53 -0.70
C THR A 221 3.56 -22.00 0.68
N LYS A 222 4.13 -21.09 1.49
CA LYS A 222 4.38 -21.32 2.94
C LYS A 222 3.18 -20.98 3.83
N VAL A 223 2.13 -20.41 3.24
CA VAL A 223 0.88 -20.09 3.95
C VAL A 223 0.19 -21.37 4.38
N ILE A 224 -0.16 -21.48 5.67
CA ILE A 224 -0.84 -22.66 6.24
C ILE A 224 -2.34 -22.45 6.47
N LYS A 225 -2.81 -21.21 6.53
CA LYS A 225 -4.22 -20.82 6.67
C LYS A 225 -4.45 -19.47 5.99
N ALA A 226 -5.63 -19.28 5.43
CA ALA A 226 -6.05 -18.02 4.82
C ALA A 226 -7.37 -17.51 5.41
N VAL A 227 -7.52 -16.18 5.42
CA VAL A 227 -8.77 -15.50 5.76
C VAL A 227 -9.09 -14.51 4.64
N SER A 228 -10.29 -14.62 4.08
CA SER A 228 -10.85 -13.68 3.10
C SER A 228 -11.97 -12.89 3.77
N LEU A 229 -11.74 -11.60 4.01
CA LEU A 229 -12.70 -10.67 4.60
C LEU A 229 -13.35 -9.86 3.48
N ALA A 230 -14.65 -10.07 3.25
CA ALA A 230 -15.40 -9.46 2.15
C ALA A 230 -14.81 -9.68 0.73
N GLY A 231 -14.10 -10.80 0.52
CA GLY A 231 -13.28 -10.99 -0.67
C GLY A 231 -14.02 -11.38 -1.95
N VAL A 232 -13.49 -10.96 -3.11
CA VAL A 232 -14.08 -11.26 -4.43
C VAL A 232 -13.55 -12.60 -4.97
N LEU A 233 -14.01 -13.73 -4.45
CA LEU A 233 -13.47 -15.05 -4.78
C LEU A 233 -13.96 -15.63 -6.12
N ASP A 234 -15.08 -15.15 -6.64
CA ASP A 234 -15.62 -15.50 -7.96
C ASP A 234 -15.44 -14.36 -8.96
N LEU A 235 -14.21 -14.20 -9.48
CA LEU A 235 -13.87 -13.14 -10.42
C LEU A 235 -14.65 -13.26 -11.74
N ARG A 236 -15.05 -14.47 -12.15
CA ARG A 236 -15.85 -14.66 -13.35
C ARG A 236 -17.26 -14.09 -13.16
N ALA A 237 -17.92 -14.40 -12.05
CA ALA A 237 -19.21 -13.81 -11.73
C ALA A 237 -19.10 -12.28 -11.61
N ALA A 238 -18.05 -11.79 -10.94
CA ALA A 238 -17.79 -10.37 -10.81
C ALA A 238 -17.57 -9.66 -12.17
N ASP A 239 -16.91 -10.31 -13.13
CA ASP A 239 -16.73 -9.80 -14.50
C ASP A 239 -18.06 -9.73 -15.26
N VAL A 240 -18.86 -10.80 -15.22
CA VAL A 240 -20.21 -10.83 -15.83
C VAL A 240 -21.08 -9.69 -15.32
N ASP A 241 -21.00 -9.41 -14.02
CA ASP A 241 -21.76 -8.36 -13.36
C ASP A 241 -21.09 -6.96 -13.45
N ARG A 242 -19.92 -6.86 -14.10
CA ARG A 242 -19.13 -5.63 -14.25
C ARG A 242 -18.83 -4.94 -12.92
N LEU A 243 -18.36 -5.71 -11.95
CA LEU A 243 -17.98 -5.22 -10.64
C LEU A 243 -17.06 -3.98 -10.76
N GLY A 244 -17.34 -2.95 -9.97
CA GLY A 244 -16.56 -1.71 -9.95
C GLY A 244 -16.95 -0.69 -11.01
N LEU A 245 -18.03 -0.91 -11.78
CA LEU A 245 -18.54 0.07 -12.75
C LEU A 245 -18.83 1.45 -12.12
N ALA A 246 -19.22 1.48 -10.84
CA ALA A 246 -19.45 2.73 -10.10
C ALA A 246 -18.19 3.62 -10.01
N LEU A 247 -16.99 3.05 -10.09
CA LEU A 247 -15.74 3.81 -10.10
C LEU A 247 -15.54 4.64 -11.38
N ALA A 248 -16.30 4.34 -12.45
CA ALA A 248 -16.31 5.14 -13.67
C ALA A 248 -17.15 6.42 -13.52
N ASP A 249 -17.97 6.53 -12.46
CA ASP A 249 -18.77 7.72 -12.17
C ASP A 249 -18.16 8.51 -11.00
N PRO A 250 -17.51 9.67 -11.26
CA PRO A 250 -16.92 10.49 -10.21
C PRO A 250 -17.96 11.14 -9.27
N THR A 251 -19.25 11.01 -9.58
CA THR A 251 -20.36 11.48 -8.74
C THR A 251 -21.02 10.36 -7.93
N ALA A 252 -20.55 9.11 -8.08
CA ALA A 252 -21.04 8.00 -7.29
C ALA A 252 -20.85 8.27 -5.78
N PRO A 253 -21.83 7.93 -4.93
CA PRO A 253 -21.68 8.10 -3.49
C PRO A 253 -20.57 7.19 -2.97
N GLU A 254 -19.80 7.71 -2.00
CA GLU A 254 -18.82 6.89 -1.28
C GLU A 254 -19.56 5.81 -0.46
N PRO A 255 -19.03 4.57 -0.42
CA PRO A 255 -19.62 3.53 0.41
C PRO A 255 -19.63 3.88 1.89
N ALA A 256 -20.61 3.37 2.62
CA ALA A 256 -20.70 3.58 4.06
C ALA A 256 -19.45 3.03 4.78
N GLY A 257 -18.82 3.86 5.62
CA GLY A 257 -17.65 3.46 6.40
C GLY A 257 -16.34 3.36 5.60
N ALA A 258 -16.33 3.71 4.31
CA ALA A 258 -15.11 3.71 3.54
C ALA A 258 -14.09 4.73 4.08
N PRO A 259 -12.81 4.35 4.25
CA PRO A 259 -11.78 5.32 4.55
C PRO A 259 -11.56 6.25 3.35
N PRO A 260 -11.09 7.48 3.57
CA PRO A 260 -10.67 8.35 2.48
C PRO A 260 -9.63 7.68 1.59
N ALA A 261 -9.70 7.93 0.28
CA ALA A 261 -8.68 7.47 -0.66
C ALA A 261 -7.30 7.98 -0.24
N SER A 262 -6.32 7.09 -0.29
CA SER A 262 -4.93 7.36 0.07
C SER A 262 -4.20 8.15 -1.01
N ASN A 263 -4.55 7.90 -2.27
CA ASN A 263 -3.99 8.57 -3.45
C ASN A 263 -5.15 9.01 -4.38
N PRO A 264 -5.94 10.03 -3.99
CA PRO A 264 -7.12 10.46 -4.75
C PRO A 264 -6.80 10.97 -6.16
N GLU A 265 -5.55 11.34 -6.44
CA GLU A 265 -5.06 11.77 -7.75
C GLU A 265 -5.17 10.69 -8.83
N PHE A 266 -5.25 9.41 -8.46
CA PHE A 266 -5.46 8.31 -9.41
C PHE A 266 -6.92 8.19 -9.88
N ALA A 267 -7.88 8.81 -9.18
CA ALA A 267 -9.30 8.65 -9.46
C ALA A 267 -9.69 8.94 -10.93
N PRO A 268 -9.19 9.99 -11.61
CA PRO A 268 -9.52 10.22 -13.01
C PRO A 268 -9.01 9.11 -13.95
N ALA A 269 -7.82 8.56 -13.69
CA ALA A 269 -7.26 7.48 -14.47
C ALA A 269 -8.02 6.17 -14.24
N ILE A 270 -8.38 5.88 -12.98
CA ILE A 270 -9.24 4.74 -12.64
C ILE A 270 -10.60 4.87 -13.35
N ALA A 271 -11.25 6.03 -13.27
CA ALA A 271 -12.57 6.24 -13.85
C ALA A 271 -12.59 6.06 -15.38
N ALA A 272 -11.52 6.49 -16.06
CA ALA A 272 -11.37 6.34 -17.50
C ALA A 272 -11.30 4.86 -17.95
N GLU A 273 -10.67 4.00 -17.15
CA GLU A 273 -10.38 2.61 -17.50
C GLU A 273 -11.39 1.62 -16.89
N ALA A 274 -12.01 1.95 -15.76
CA ALA A 274 -12.95 1.09 -15.05
C ALA A 274 -14.27 0.84 -15.81
N GLY A 275 -14.55 1.59 -16.88
CA GLY A 275 -15.87 1.66 -17.54
C GLY A 275 -16.50 0.36 -18.02
N GLU A 276 -15.73 -0.72 -18.19
CA GLU A 276 -16.25 -2.06 -18.53
C GLU A 276 -16.16 -3.06 -17.36
N GLY A 277 -15.83 -2.59 -16.17
CA GLY A 277 -15.64 -3.39 -14.96
C GLY A 277 -14.17 -3.57 -14.61
N ILE A 278 -13.88 -3.57 -13.31
CA ILE A 278 -12.53 -3.73 -12.78
C ILE A 278 -11.94 -5.11 -13.06
N PRO A 279 -12.67 -6.25 -12.96
CA PRO A 279 -12.10 -7.57 -13.27
C PRO A 279 -11.52 -7.67 -14.69
N ARG A 280 -12.22 -7.08 -15.68
CA ARG A 280 -11.73 -6.97 -17.06
C ARG A 280 -10.42 -6.21 -17.14
N TRP A 281 -10.34 -5.04 -16.50
CA TRP A 281 -9.11 -4.25 -16.50
C TRP A 281 -7.96 -4.97 -15.77
N LEU A 282 -8.25 -5.55 -14.61
CA LEU A 282 -7.32 -6.35 -13.81
C LEU A 282 -6.66 -7.46 -14.63
N LEU A 283 -7.45 -8.18 -15.42
CA LEU A 283 -6.98 -9.35 -16.18
C LEU A 283 -6.68 -9.04 -17.65
N GLY A 284 -6.82 -7.78 -18.07
CA GLY A 284 -6.56 -7.32 -19.44
C GLY A 284 -7.50 -7.93 -20.48
N GLY A 285 -8.76 -8.18 -20.12
CA GLY A 285 -9.82 -8.74 -20.97
C GLY A 285 -10.96 -9.34 -20.15
N HIS A 286 -12.12 -9.54 -20.77
CA HIS A 286 -13.24 -10.27 -20.17
C HIS A 286 -12.96 -11.78 -20.10
N HIS A 287 -13.70 -12.49 -19.26
CA HIS A 287 -13.46 -13.93 -19.02
C HIS A 287 -13.65 -14.82 -20.26
N ASP A 288 -14.41 -14.38 -21.25
CA ASP A 288 -14.59 -15.04 -22.54
C ASP A 288 -13.45 -14.73 -23.53
N GLU A 289 -12.75 -13.61 -23.34
CA GLU A 289 -11.58 -13.20 -24.14
C GLU A 289 -10.27 -13.79 -23.58
N VAL A 290 -10.12 -13.83 -22.25
CA VAL A 290 -8.92 -14.31 -21.56
C VAL A 290 -9.23 -15.39 -20.50
N PRO A 291 -9.92 -16.48 -20.86
CA PRO A 291 -10.37 -17.50 -19.91
C PRO A 291 -9.22 -18.12 -19.10
N ASP A 292 -8.04 -18.27 -19.71
CA ASP A 292 -6.87 -18.84 -19.05
C ASP A 292 -6.35 -17.95 -17.92
N ARG A 293 -6.48 -16.62 -18.01
CA ARG A 293 -6.07 -15.69 -16.95
C ARG A 293 -7.02 -15.78 -15.77
N TYR A 294 -8.33 -15.78 -16.03
CA TYR A 294 -9.34 -16.01 -14.99
C TYR A 294 -9.15 -17.35 -14.30
N ALA A 295 -8.87 -18.43 -15.05
CA ALA A 295 -8.60 -19.74 -14.48
C ALA A 295 -7.35 -19.75 -13.59
N GLN A 296 -6.29 -19.02 -13.96
CA GLN A 296 -5.05 -18.93 -13.18
C GLN A 296 -5.21 -18.15 -11.87
N VAL A 297 -6.06 -17.12 -11.85
CA VAL A 297 -6.27 -16.29 -10.63
C VAL A 297 -7.47 -16.71 -9.80
N THR A 298 -8.30 -17.63 -10.32
CA THR A 298 -9.39 -18.23 -9.55
C THR A 298 -8.75 -19.12 -8.48
N PRO A 299 -8.97 -18.85 -7.19
CA PRO A 299 -8.28 -19.59 -6.14
C PRO A 299 -8.66 -21.07 -6.14
N ASP A 300 -7.67 -21.94 -6.38
CA ASP A 300 -7.73 -23.38 -6.03
C ASP A 300 -7.05 -23.56 -4.66
N VAL A 301 -7.75 -23.12 -3.60
CA VAL A 301 -7.13 -23.03 -2.28
C VAL A 301 -6.92 -24.42 -1.70
N THR A 302 -5.66 -24.78 -1.50
CA THR A 302 -5.26 -26.11 -1.00
C THR A 302 -5.13 -26.17 0.52
N VAL A 303 -5.12 -25.01 1.17
CA VAL A 303 -5.06 -24.85 2.63
C VAL A 303 -6.41 -24.43 3.22
N PRO A 304 -6.63 -24.54 4.55
CA PRO A 304 -7.85 -24.04 5.16
C PRO A 304 -8.09 -22.55 4.86
N LEU A 305 -9.29 -22.24 4.35
CA LEU A 305 -9.76 -20.88 4.07
C LEU A 305 -11.00 -20.56 4.92
N LEU A 306 -10.94 -19.46 5.65
CA LEU A 306 -12.10 -18.84 6.28
C LEU A 306 -12.55 -17.65 5.42
N SER A 307 -13.77 -17.68 4.90
CA SER A 307 -14.38 -16.55 4.18
C SER A 307 -15.48 -15.94 5.05
N ILE A 308 -15.33 -14.67 5.41
CA ILE A 308 -16.29 -13.89 6.19
C ILE A 308 -16.82 -12.76 5.32
N HIS A 309 -18.12 -12.52 5.36
CA HIS A 309 -18.76 -11.43 4.60
C HIS A 309 -19.75 -10.65 5.47
N GLY A 310 -19.76 -9.33 5.36
CA GLY A 310 -20.73 -8.48 6.05
C GLY A 310 -22.13 -8.66 5.49
N ALA A 311 -23.14 -8.86 6.34
CA ALA A 311 -24.52 -9.02 5.90
C ALA A 311 -25.10 -7.74 5.25
N GLU A 312 -24.51 -6.58 5.57
CA GLU A 312 -24.91 -5.26 5.06
C GLU A 312 -23.87 -4.68 4.10
N ASP A 313 -23.02 -5.52 3.50
CA ASP A 313 -22.01 -5.11 2.52
C ASP A 313 -22.67 -4.64 1.21
N ASP A 314 -22.54 -3.34 0.92
CA ASP A 314 -23.04 -2.67 -0.28
C ASP A 314 -21.96 -2.41 -1.34
N VAL A 315 -20.70 -2.80 -1.07
CA VAL A 315 -19.55 -2.63 -1.98
C VAL A 315 -19.30 -3.90 -2.79
N VAL A 316 -19.23 -5.03 -2.10
CA VAL A 316 -18.99 -6.35 -2.68
C VAL A 316 -20.17 -7.24 -2.35
N PRO A 317 -21.06 -7.53 -3.31
CA PRO A 317 -22.11 -8.50 -3.14
C PRO A 317 -21.58 -9.86 -2.63
N ALA A 318 -22.17 -10.38 -1.55
CA ALA A 318 -21.77 -11.63 -0.90
C ALA A 318 -21.73 -12.87 -1.83
N LYS A 319 -22.46 -12.82 -2.96
CA LYS A 319 -22.43 -13.86 -3.99
C LYS A 319 -21.03 -14.12 -4.58
N TYR A 320 -20.13 -13.13 -4.55
CA TYR A 320 -18.76 -13.30 -5.05
C TYR A 320 -17.83 -13.96 -4.03
N SER A 321 -18.18 -13.91 -2.75
CA SER A 321 -17.25 -14.26 -1.67
C SER A 321 -17.26 -15.72 -1.30
N ARG A 322 -18.21 -16.50 -1.86
CA ARG A 322 -18.45 -17.91 -1.52
C ARG A 322 -18.38 -18.12 0.00
N SER A 323 -18.99 -17.16 0.73
CA SER A 323 -18.76 -16.97 2.16
C SER A 323 -19.06 -18.23 2.95
N THR A 324 -18.19 -18.51 3.93
CA THR A 324 -18.41 -19.56 4.92
C THR A 324 -19.10 -19.03 6.18
N VAL A 325 -19.03 -17.72 6.42
CA VAL A 325 -19.57 -17.05 7.61
C VAL A 325 -20.13 -15.69 7.22
N GLU A 326 -21.42 -15.50 7.44
CA GLU A 326 -22.06 -14.19 7.34
C GLU A 326 -21.95 -13.46 8.68
N ALA A 327 -21.56 -12.19 8.64
CA ALA A 327 -21.39 -11.31 9.80
C ALA A 327 -22.60 -10.37 9.92
N PRO A 328 -23.56 -10.64 10.83
CA PRO A 328 -24.78 -9.84 10.94
C PRO A 328 -24.47 -8.41 11.35
N GLY A 329 -25.12 -7.43 10.69
CA GLY A 329 -24.96 -6.00 11.00
C GLY A 329 -23.63 -5.39 10.59
N ALA A 330 -22.73 -6.16 9.97
CA ALA A 330 -21.44 -5.67 9.49
C ALA A 330 -21.56 -5.19 8.04
N ASN A 331 -21.04 -3.99 7.77
CA ASN A 331 -20.81 -3.47 6.43
C ASN A 331 -19.49 -4.01 5.82
N HIS A 332 -19.09 -3.47 4.67
CA HIS A 332 -17.88 -3.87 3.95
C HIS A 332 -16.56 -3.69 4.74
N PHE A 333 -16.50 -2.70 5.64
CA PHE A 333 -15.31 -2.31 6.40
C PHE A 333 -15.35 -2.78 7.86
N ASP A 334 -16.52 -3.07 8.42
CA ASP A 334 -16.63 -3.59 9.79
C ASP A 334 -15.92 -4.94 9.97
N VAL A 335 -15.81 -5.73 8.90
CA VAL A 335 -15.12 -7.04 8.92
C VAL A 335 -13.59 -6.92 9.13
N ILE A 336 -13.01 -5.73 8.94
CA ILE A 336 -11.59 -5.43 9.22
C ILE A 336 -11.39 -4.60 10.50
N ASP A 337 -12.47 -4.21 11.21
CA ASP A 337 -12.35 -3.55 12.50
C ASP A 337 -12.04 -4.58 13.60
N PRO A 338 -10.86 -4.54 14.24
CA PRO A 338 -10.50 -5.48 15.31
C PRO A 338 -11.36 -5.34 16.57
N ASN A 339 -12.18 -4.29 16.68
CA ASN A 339 -13.13 -4.08 17.77
C ASN A 339 -14.53 -4.63 17.44
N HIS A 340 -14.80 -4.97 16.18
CA HIS A 340 -16.07 -5.53 15.78
C HIS A 340 -16.18 -6.99 16.28
N PRO A 341 -17.35 -7.45 16.78
CA PRO A 341 -17.50 -8.82 17.33
C PRO A 341 -17.14 -9.94 16.35
N THR A 342 -17.26 -9.69 15.03
CA THR A 342 -16.84 -10.62 13.98
C THR A 342 -15.35 -10.98 14.07
N TRP A 343 -14.51 -10.08 14.58
CA TRP A 343 -13.07 -10.31 14.69
C TRP A 343 -12.72 -11.46 15.64
N ASP A 344 -13.57 -11.78 16.61
CA ASP A 344 -13.36 -12.94 17.50
C ASP A 344 -13.39 -14.28 16.74
N ILE A 345 -14.10 -14.35 15.62
CA ILE A 345 -14.11 -15.51 14.73
C ILE A 345 -12.74 -15.66 14.08
N VAL A 346 -12.17 -14.55 13.60
CA VAL A 346 -10.83 -14.53 13.00
C VAL A 346 -9.77 -14.89 14.03
N ARG A 347 -9.80 -14.31 15.24
CA ARG A 347 -8.84 -14.66 16.31
C ARG A 347 -8.85 -16.16 16.63
N LYS A 348 -10.03 -16.77 16.74
CA LYS A 348 -10.18 -18.22 16.99
C LYS A 348 -9.65 -19.07 15.84
N TRP A 349 -9.79 -18.59 14.61
CA TRP A 349 -9.26 -19.26 13.43
C TRP A 349 -7.74 -19.23 13.35
N LEU A 350 -7.12 -18.11 13.74
CA LEU A 350 -5.67 -17.94 13.71
C LEU A 350 -4.94 -18.76 14.79
N ALA A 351 -5.59 -19.01 15.92
CA ALA A 351 -5.07 -19.84 17.02
C ALA A 351 -4.76 -21.29 16.61
#